data_AF-B6ENY6-F1
#
_entry.id   AF-B6ENY6-F1
#
_cell.length_a   1.000
_cell.length_b   1.000
_cell.length_c   1.000
_cell.angle_alpha   90.00
_cell.angle_beta   90.00
_cell.angle_gamma   90.00
#
_symmetry.space_group_name_H-M   'P 1'
#
loop_
_entity.id
_entity.type
_entity.pdbx_description
1 polymer ?
#
loop_
_entity_poly.entity_id
_entity_poly.type
_entity_poly.pdbx_seq_one_letter_code
_entity_poly.pdbx_strand_id
1 'polypeptide(L)'
;MDKLFKVVSNGIYEIVDNACNHNTIATPLSQKAFSPLAYMSEMMVPNDMPMKMHDFAARCINLIGLSCQIMNTHQSNFKTTDTYLICKSFISNVCDELEMPSNSYQRQYWLEQIDNKLL
;
A
#
# COMPACT_ATOMS: atom_id res chain seq x y z
N MET A 1 -8.15 20.15 4.17
CA MET A 1 -7.93 18.81 3.60
C MET A 1 -7.07 18.05 4.59
N ASP A 2 -7.57 16.93 5.09
CA ASP A 2 -6.92 16.10 6.13
C ASP A 2 -5.49 15.70 5.69
N LYS A 3 -4.51 15.84 6.59
CA LYS A 3 -3.12 15.51 6.33
C LYS A 3 -2.96 14.01 6.08
N LEU A 4 -3.72 13.18 6.81
CA LEU A 4 -3.79 11.74 6.59
C LEU A 4 -4.36 11.39 5.22
N PHE A 5 -5.41 12.09 4.77
CA PHE A 5 -5.95 11.89 3.43
C PHE A 5 -4.88 12.10 2.35
N LYS A 6 -4.10 13.19 2.45
CA LYS A 6 -3.03 13.48 1.48
C LYS A 6 -1.94 12.42 1.48
N VAL A 7 -1.51 11.97 2.65
CA VAL A 7 -0.50 10.89 2.77
C VAL A 7 -1.01 9.62 2.09
N VAL A 8 -2.25 9.24 2.36
CA VAL A 8 -2.85 8.04 1.79
C VAL A 8 -3.07 8.18 0.28
N SER A 9 -3.67 9.27 -0.19
CA SER A 9 -3.96 9.48 -1.61
C SER A 9 -2.69 9.53 -2.45
N ASN A 10 -1.68 10.27 -2.01
CA ASN A 10 -0.43 10.41 -2.76
C ASN A 10 0.33 9.08 -2.79
N GLY A 11 0.38 8.37 -1.67
CA GLY A 11 1.07 7.09 -1.60
C GLY A 11 0.38 5.99 -2.40
N ILE A 12 -0.95 5.95 -2.44
CA ILE A 12 -1.69 5.04 -3.32
C ILE A 12 -1.41 5.36 -4.79
N TYR A 13 -1.44 6.63 -5.16
CA TYR A 13 -1.13 7.05 -6.54
C TYR A 13 0.29 6.62 -6.94
N GLU A 14 1.28 6.84 -6.07
CA GLU A 14 2.67 6.43 -6.30
C GLU A 14 2.81 4.91 -6.45
N ILE A 15 2.18 4.13 -5.58
CA ILE A 15 2.19 2.65 -5.66
C ILE A 15 1.54 2.18 -6.96
N VAL A 16 0.35 2.70 -7.29
CA VAL A 16 -0.38 2.30 -8.50
C VAL A 16 0.37 2.70 -9.76
N ASP A 17 0.97 3.89 -9.79
CA ASP A 17 1.80 4.29 -10.92
C ASP A 17 2.95 3.31 -11.13
N ASN A 18 3.73 3.03 -10.07
CA ASN A 18 4.89 2.16 -10.14
C ASN A 18 4.52 0.69 -10.46
N ALA A 19 3.50 0.15 -9.80
CA ALA A 19 3.11 -1.25 -9.90
C ALA A 19 2.25 -1.58 -11.13
N CYS A 20 1.49 -0.61 -11.66
CA CYS A 20 0.50 -0.85 -12.70
C CYS A 20 0.76 -0.09 -14.00
N ASN A 21 1.15 1.18 -13.94
CA ASN A 21 1.15 2.08 -15.11
C ASN A 21 2.54 2.34 -15.70
N HIS A 22 3.60 2.16 -14.89
CA HIS A 22 4.96 2.45 -15.30
C HIS A 22 5.50 1.33 -16.22
N ASN A 23 5.36 1.50 -17.53
CA ASN A 23 5.60 0.48 -18.56
C ASN A 23 6.96 -0.26 -18.48
N THR A 24 8.00 0.32 -17.87
CA THR A 24 9.32 -0.31 -17.73
C THR A 24 9.46 -1.15 -16.46
N ILE A 25 8.59 -0.97 -15.47
CA ILE A 25 8.66 -1.60 -14.14
C ILE A 25 7.47 -2.55 -13.93
N ALA A 26 6.28 -2.14 -14.38
CA ALA A 26 5.05 -2.88 -14.20
C ALA A 26 5.09 -4.22 -14.95
N THR A 27 4.77 -5.29 -14.24
CA THR A 27 4.64 -6.65 -14.78
C THR A 27 3.16 -7.07 -14.80
N PRO A 28 2.77 -8.06 -15.60
CA PRO A 28 1.41 -8.61 -15.53
C PRO A 28 1.04 -9.14 -14.14
N LEU A 29 2.03 -9.61 -13.38
CA LEU A 29 1.83 -10.07 -12.00
C LEU A 29 1.56 -8.88 -11.06
N SER A 30 2.39 -7.82 -11.11
CA SER A 30 2.20 -6.64 -10.26
C SER A 30 0.89 -5.92 -10.58
N GLN A 31 0.55 -5.77 -11.86
CA GLN A 31 -0.74 -5.21 -12.28
C GLN A 31 -1.92 -5.98 -11.67
N LYS A 32 -1.90 -7.32 -11.71
CA LYS A 32 -2.95 -8.14 -11.10
C LYS A 32 -2.96 -8.04 -9.58
N ALA A 33 -1.79 -8.07 -8.94
CA ALA A 33 -1.66 -8.02 -7.50
C ALA A 33 -2.16 -6.68 -6.93
N PHE A 34 -1.88 -5.56 -7.61
CA PHE A 34 -2.22 -4.20 -7.15
C PHE A 34 -3.51 -3.64 -7.78
N SER A 35 -4.17 -4.36 -8.69
CA SER A 35 -5.43 -3.93 -9.32
C SER A 35 -6.53 -3.56 -8.31
N PRO A 36 -6.76 -4.30 -7.20
CA PRO A 36 -7.76 -3.88 -6.21
C PRO A 36 -7.45 -2.52 -5.57
N LEU A 37 -6.17 -2.22 -5.34
CA LEU A 37 -5.73 -0.92 -4.82
C LEU A 37 -5.94 0.19 -5.86
N ALA A 38 -5.61 -0.09 -7.13
CA ALA A 38 -5.84 0.84 -8.24
C ALA A 38 -7.33 1.19 -8.38
N TYR A 39 -8.21 0.18 -8.38
CA TYR A 39 -9.65 0.40 -8.44
C TYR A 39 -10.16 1.23 -7.23
N MET A 40 -9.68 0.92 -6.02
CA MET A 40 -10.05 1.69 -4.84
C MET A 40 -9.57 3.14 -4.91
N SER A 41 -8.41 3.40 -5.55
CA SER A 41 -7.87 4.75 -5.72
C SER A 41 -8.76 5.66 -6.57
N GLU A 42 -9.44 5.11 -7.58
CA GLU A 42 -10.37 5.84 -8.44
C GLU A 42 -11.64 6.27 -7.69
N MET A 43 -11.98 5.55 -6.63
CA MET A 43 -13.14 5.82 -5.78
C MET A 43 -12.84 6.83 -4.65
N MET A 44 -11.59 7.30 -4.54
CA MET A 44 -11.19 8.25 -3.50
C MET A 44 -11.62 9.67 -3.87
N VAL A 45 -12.72 10.13 -3.27
CA VAL A 45 -13.17 11.52 -3.41
C VAL A 45 -13.04 12.25 -2.07
N PRO A 46 -12.33 13.39 -2.02
CA PRO A 46 -12.24 14.18 -0.80
C PRO A 46 -13.64 14.57 -0.29
N ASN A 47 -13.89 14.33 1.00
CA ASN A 47 -15.16 14.64 1.70
C ASN A 47 -16.39 13.80 1.32
N ASP A 48 -16.27 12.82 0.41
CA ASP A 48 -17.38 11.96 -0.03
C ASP A 48 -17.09 10.46 0.23
N MET A 49 -16.08 10.18 1.06
CA MET A 49 -15.79 8.81 1.46
C MET A 49 -16.80 8.35 2.53
N PRO A 50 -17.48 7.19 2.32
CA PRO A 50 -18.48 6.68 3.25
C PRO A 50 -17.87 6.12 4.55
N MET A 51 -16.55 6.16 4.71
CA MET A 51 -15.83 5.62 5.87
C MET A 51 -14.85 6.63 6.46
N LYS A 52 -14.52 6.44 7.75
CA LYS A 52 -13.53 7.25 8.44
C LYS A 52 -12.15 7.07 7.79
N MET A 53 -11.37 8.16 7.75
CA MET A 53 -10.06 8.17 7.09
C MET A 53 -9.09 7.12 7.66
N HIS A 54 -9.11 6.90 8.97
CA HIS A 54 -8.32 5.84 9.62
C HIS A 54 -8.69 4.44 9.10
N ASP A 55 -9.99 4.13 9.01
CA ASP A 55 -10.46 2.83 8.53
C ASP A 55 -10.10 2.64 7.06
N PHE A 56 -10.21 3.70 6.26
CA PHE A 56 -9.77 3.71 4.87
C PHE A 56 -8.27 3.42 4.76
N ALA A 57 -7.43 4.12 5.52
CA ALA A 57 -5.98 3.92 5.55
C ALA A 57 -5.63 2.47 5.90
N ALA A 58 -6.29 1.89 6.92
CA ALA A 58 -6.10 0.49 7.30
C ALA A 58 -6.48 -0.49 6.18
N ARG A 59 -7.54 -0.22 5.42
CA ARG A 59 -7.92 -1.05 4.25
C ARG A 59 -6.87 -0.97 3.13
N CYS A 60 -6.33 0.21 2.87
CA CYS A 60 -5.26 0.41 1.89
C CYS A 60 -4.01 -0.38 2.28
N ILE A 61 -3.59 -0.29 3.54
CA ILE A 61 -2.43 -1.04 4.05
C ILE A 61 -2.66 -2.55 3.92
N ASN A 62 -3.85 -3.06 4.23
CA ASN A 62 -4.15 -4.48 4.10
C ASN A 62 -4.11 -4.95 2.64
N LEU A 63 -4.64 -4.17 1.69
CA LEU A 63 -4.55 -4.49 0.27
C LEU A 63 -3.10 -4.50 -0.21
N ILE A 64 -2.31 -3.50 0.17
CA ILE A 64 -0.87 -3.44 -0.13
C ILE A 64 -0.13 -4.65 0.46
N GLY A 65 -0.45 -5.03 1.70
CA GLY A 65 0.07 -6.23 2.36
C GLY A 65 -0.18 -7.48 1.53
N LEU A 66 -1.44 -7.70 1.10
CA LEU A 66 -1.81 -8.83 0.27
C LEU A 66 -1.12 -8.80 -1.11
N SER A 67 -1.07 -7.63 -1.76
CA SER A 67 -0.37 -7.46 -3.03
C SER A 67 1.12 -7.83 -2.89
N CYS A 68 1.78 -7.35 -1.84
CA CYS A 68 3.18 -7.68 -1.54
C CYS A 68 3.36 -9.18 -1.25
N GLN A 69 2.42 -9.83 -0.58
CA GLN A 69 2.47 -11.28 -0.34
C GLN A 69 2.39 -12.08 -1.64
N ILE A 70 1.48 -11.70 -2.54
CA ILE A 70 1.38 -12.28 -3.89
C ILE A 70 2.72 -12.13 -4.62
N MET A 71 3.29 -10.92 -4.60
CA MET A 71 4.58 -10.64 -5.24
C MET A 71 5.72 -11.44 -4.62
N ASN A 72 5.84 -11.50 -3.29
CA ASN A 72 6.87 -12.29 -2.60
C ASN A 72 6.75 -13.80 -2.88
N THR A 73 5.52 -14.30 -3.08
CA THR A 73 5.29 -15.71 -3.41
C THR A 73 5.79 -16.04 -4.81
N HIS A 74 5.55 -15.16 -5.79
CA HIS A 74 5.74 -15.47 -7.21
C HIS A 74 6.95 -14.78 -7.87
N GLN A 75 7.55 -13.79 -7.21
CA GLN A 75 8.70 -13.04 -7.71
C GLN A 75 9.81 -13.00 -6.65
N SER A 76 10.84 -13.82 -6.85
CA SER A 76 11.93 -14.04 -5.89
C SER A 76 12.74 -12.79 -5.54
N ASN A 77 12.84 -11.84 -6.47
CA ASN A 77 13.56 -10.57 -6.29
C ASN A 77 12.64 -9.40 -5.89
N PHE A 78 11.37 -9.63 -5.55
CA PHE A 78 10.43 -8.53 -5.28
C PHE A 78 10.93 -7.57 -4.18
N LYS A 79 11.55 -8.10 -3.11
CA LYS A 79 12.06 -7.29 -2.00
C LYS A 79 13.18 -6.31 -2.36
N THR A 80 13.78 -6.44 -3.54
CA THR A 80 14.80 -5.52 -4.04
C THR A 80 14.24 -4.53 -5.07
N THR A 81 12.92 -4.52 -5.30
CA THR A 81 12.27 -3.62 -6.26
C THR A 81 11.85 -2.31 -5.60
N ASP A 82 11.76 -1.25 -6.40
CA ASP A 82 11.24 0.05 -5.97
C ASP A 82 9.80 -0.07 -5.45
N THR A 83 8.97 -0.89 -6.09
CA THR A 83 7.58 -1.13 -5.65
C THR A 83 7.52 -1.60 -4.20
N TYR A 84 8.39 -2.54 -3.80
CA TYR A 84 8.46 -3.00 -2.40
C TYR A 84 8.86 -1.87 -1.45
N LEU A 85 9.87 -1.07 -1.81
CA LEU A 85 10.35 0.05 -1.00
C LEU A 85 9.25 1.12 -0.84
N ILE A 86 8.54 1.45 -1.92
CA ILE A 86 7.42 2.39 -1.90
C ILE A 86 6.30 1.86 -0.98
N CYS A 87 5.94 0.58 -1.08
CA CYS A 87 4.93 -0.02 -0.19
C CYS A 87 5.33 0.07 1.29
N LYS A 88 6.59 -0.19 1.61
CA LYS A 88 7.11 -0.10 2.98
C LYS A 88 7.12 1.33 3.51
N SER A 89 7.53 2.29 2.68
CA SER A 89 7.51 3.72 2.99
C SER A 89 6.08 4.23 3.19
N PHE A 90 5.14 3.81 2.34
CA PHE A 90 3.72 4.15 2.49
C PHE A 90 3.19 3.76 3.87
N ILE A 91 3.36 2.49 4.27
CA ILE A 91 2.88 2.00 5.57
C ILE A 91 3.51 2.81 6.70
N SER A 92 4.81 3.07 6.62
CA SER A 92 5.54 3.85 7.63
C SER A 92 5.00 5.28 7.74
N ASN A 93 4.80 5.96 6.61
CA ASN A 93 4.27 7.33 6.57
C ASN A 93 2.84 7.42 7.12
N VAL A 94 1.98 6.44 6.81
CA VAL A 94 0.63 6.37 7.38
C VAL A 94 0.70 6.15 8.89
N CYS A 95 1.60 5.28 9.36
CA CYS A 95 1.79 5.04 10.78
C CYS A 95 2.27 6.29 11.52
N ASP A 96 3.21 7.02 10.93
CA ASP A 96 3.75 8.26 11.50
C ASP A 96 2.69 9.37 11.53
N GLU A 97 1.85 9.48 10.51
CA GLU A 97 0.73 10.43 10.48
C GLU A 97 -0.36 10.10 11.49
N LEU A 98 -0.53 8.82 11.82
CA LEU A 98 -1.40 8.35 12.90
C LEU A 98 -0.74 8.46 14.29
N GLU A 99 0.45 9.04 14.38
CA GLU A 99 1.27 9.16 15.60
C GLU A 99 1.50 7.80 16.29
N MET A 100 1.53 6.71 15.51
CA MET A 100 1.71 5.37 16.07
C MET A 100 3.18 5.11 16.43
N PRO A 101 3.47 4.74 17.70
CA PRO A 101 4.82 4.41 18.12
C PRO A 101 5.47 3.31 17.27
N SER A 102 6.79 3.38 17.10
CA SER A 102 7.57 2.38 16.34
C SER A 102 7.43 0.95 16.87
N ASN A 103 7.16 0.80 18.17
CA ASN A 103 6.93 -0.47 18.86
C ASN A 103 5.45 -0.84 18.99
N SER A 104 4.53 -0.11 18.36
CA SER A 104 3.11 -0.49 18.31
C SER A 104 2.95 -1.83 17.60
N TYR A 105 2.21 -2.75 18.23
CA TYR A 105 1.87 -4.05 17.65
C TYR A 105 1.25 -3.89 16.25
N GLN A 106 0.36 -2.92 16.07
CA GLN A 106 -0.33 -2.69 14.79
C GLN A 106 0.64 -2.25 13.69
N ARG A 107 1.60 -1.37 14.02
CA ARG A 107 2.64 -0.92 13.08
C ARG A 107 3.56 -2.07 12.69
N GLN A 108 4.00 -2.88 13.66
CA GLN A 108 4.84 -4.06 13.42
C GLN A 108 4.10 -5.07 12.55
N TYR A 109 2.85 -5.40 12.91
CA TYR A 109 2.00 -6.29 12.13
C TYR A 109 1.89 -5.84 10.66
N TRP A 110 1.56 -4.58 10.40
CA TRP A 110 1.42 -4.07 9.04
C TRP A 110 2.73 -4.10 8.25
N LEU A 111 3.85 -3.75 8.87
CA LEU A 111 5.17 -3.83 8.22
C LEU A 111 5.62 -5.27 7.97
N GLU A 112 5.27 -6.21 8.84
CA GLU A 112 5.57 -7.64 8.64
C GLU A 112 4.73 -8.25 7.52
N GLN A 113 3.47 -7.81 7.34
CA GLN A 113 2.59 -8.37 6.29
C GLN A 113 3.21 -8.25 4.90
N ILE A 114 3.89 -7.14 4.58
CA ILE A 114 4.51 -6.95 3.26
C ILE A 114 5.78 -7.80 3.04
N ASP A 115 6.32 -8.41 4.11
CA ASP A 115 7.49 -9.27 4.05
C ASP A 115 7.15 -10.76 3.88
N ASN A 116 5.89 -11.12 4.08
CA ASN A 116 5.41 -12.50 4.05
C ASN A 116 5.13 -13.00 2.64
N LYS A 117 5.02 -14.32 2.51
CA LYS A 117 4.46 -15.02 1.33
C LYS A 117 3.04 -15.47 1.66
N LEU A 118 2.22 -15.71 0.63
CA LEU A 118 1.01 -16.52 0.76
C LEU A 118 1.40 -17.94 1.20
N LEU A 119 0.81 -18.41 2.29
CA LEU A 119 0.96 -19.78 2.81
C LEU A 119 0.17 -20.79 1.98
#